data_AF-A0A919Q9W4-F1
#
_entry.id   AF-A0A919Q9W4-F1
#
_cell.length_a   1.000
_cell.length_b   1.000
_cell.length_c   1.000
_cell.angle_alpha   90.00
_cell.angle_beta   90.00
_cell.angle_gamma   90.00
#
_symmetry.space_group_name_H-M   'P 1'
#
loop_
_entity.id
_entity.type
_entity.pdbx_description
1 polymer ?
#
loop_
_entity_poly.entity_id
_entity_poly.type
_entity_poly.pdbx_seq_one_letter_code
_entity_poly.pdbx_strand_id
1 'polypeptide(L)'
;MNRLVSRSPAPAVLDETARIAVLPIGTTGPGDARRTTSDTLPASAITAELSRNFPLHVLPPLTILDSGGPAISRALPALLGGICESLSRSDTGALVVVSAHRDRHSFADVAAAADAQGVRLALFPTPEDWTWAGRATRYATIHHRRTADHGTLLLRSLVLRFRNALNSLSARGA
;
A
#
# COMPACT_ATOMS: atom_id res chain seq x y z
N MET A 1 -31.82 40.92 -7.69
CA MET A 1 -30.71 40.60 -6.77
C MET A 1 -30.90 39.16 -6.31
N ASN A 2 -30.44 38.17 -7.10
CA ASN A 2 -30.68 36.75 -6.81
C ASN A 2 -29.40 36.09 -6.28
N ARG A 3 -29.52 35.55 -5.07
CA ARG A 3 -28.45 34.92 -4.29
C ARG A 3 -28.22 33.50 -4.80
N LEU A 4 -27.09 33.28 -5.49
CA LEU A 4 -26.60 31.94 -5.81
C LEU A 4 -26.25 31.25 -4.49
N VAL A 5 -27.00 30.19 -4.16
CA VAL A 5 -26.65 29.29 -3.06
C VAL A 5 -25.51 28.42 -3.56
N SER A 6 -24.27 28.82 -3.25
CA SER A 6 -23.12 27.93 -3.36
C SER A 6 -23.36 26.72 -2.47
N ARG A 7 -23.63 25.55 -3.08
CA ARG A 7 -23.41 24.27 -2.41
C ARG A 7 -21.90 24.19 -2.14
N SER A 8 -21.52 24.28 -0.86
CA SER A 8 -20.20 23.80 -0.43
C SER A 8 -20.04 22.35 -0.89
N PRO A 9 -18.90 21.96 -1.49
CA PRO A 9 -18.63 20.55 -1.65
C PRO A 9 -18.54 19.95 -0.24
N ALA A 10 -19.37 18.96 0.04
CA ALA A 10 -19.09 18.04 1.13
C ALA A 10 -17.66 17.51 0.96
N PRO A 11 -16.93 17.18 2.04
CA PRO A 11 -15.62 16.55 1.89
C PRO A 11 -15.79 15.35 0.95
N ALA A 12 -14.98 15.29 -0.10
CA ALA A 12 -14.98 14.20 -1.05
C ALA A 12 -14.63 12.91 -0.30
N VAL A 13 -15.66 12.25 0.22
CA VAL A 13 -15.67 10.81 0.38
C VAL A 13 -15.17 10.28 -0.96
N LEU A 14 -14.17 9.38 -0.95
CA LEU A 14 -13.79 8.65 -2.16
C LEU A 14 -15.09 8.32 -2.89
N ASP A 15 -15.25 8.79 -4.13
CA ASP A 15 -16.42 8.47 -4.93
C ASP A 15 -16.63 6.97 -4.78
N GLU A 16 -17.76 6.55 -4.21
CA GLU A 16 -17.96 5.14 -3.79
C GLU A 16 -17.90 4.18 -4.99
N THR A 17 -17.79 4.74 -6.19
CA THR A 17 -17.59 4.11 -7.49
C THR A 17 -16.11 3.90 -7.89
N ALA A 18 -15.16 4.67 -7.34
CA ALA A 18 -13.76 4.62 -7.78
C ALA A 18 -13.07 3.32 -7.32
N ARG A 19 -12.61 2.51 -8.27
CA ARG A 19 -11.88 1.27 -7.98
C ARG A 19 -10.53 1.58 -7.34
N ILE A 20 -10.18 0.84 -6.30
CA ILE A 20 -8.88 0.93 -5.63
C ILE A 20 -8.00 -0.21 -6.13
N ALA A 21 -6.92 0.13 -6.81
CA ALA A 21 -5.89 -0.85 -7.18
C ALA A 21 -4.94 -1.10 -6.01
N VAL A 22 -4.48 -2.35 -5.88
CA VAL A 22 -3.40 -2.74 -4.97
C VAL A 22 -2.29 -3.38 -5.78
N LEU A 23 -1.05 -2.92 -5.55
CA LEU A 23 0.14 -3.42 -6.21
C LEU A 23 1.11 -4.02 -5.19
N PRO A 24 1.26 -5.36 -5.13
CA PRO A 24 2.32 -5.98 -4.36
C PRO A 24 3.68 -5.68 -5.01
N ILE A 25 4.59 -5.06 -4.27
CA ILE A 25 5.98 -4.83 -4.68
C ILE A 25 6.90 -5.44 -3.66
N GLY A 26 7.86 -6.22 -4.16
CA GLY A 26 9.03 -6.60 -3.39
C GLY A 26 10.33 -6.20 -4.10
N THR A 27 11.40 -6.19 -3.33
CA THR A 27 12.78 -6.07 -3.77
C THR A 27 13.51 -7.40 -3.57
N THR A 28 14.60 -7.60 -4.30
CA THR A 28 15.53 -8.72 -4.10
C THR A 28 16.91 -8.30 -4.54
N GLY A 29 17.94 -8.47 -3.71
CA GLY A 29 19.29 -8.08 -4.08
C GLY A 29 20.35 -9.11 -3.70
N PRO A 30 21.64 -8.86 -3.97
CA PRO A 30 22.73 -9.68 -3.46
C PRO A 30 22.82 -9.48 -1.96
N GLY A 31 21.96 -10.18 -1.22
CA GLY A 31 22.04 -10.30 0.22
C GLY A 31 23.19 -11.21 0.61
N ASP A 32 23.77 -10.94 1.78
CA ASP A 32 24.58 -11.90 2.52
C ASP A 32 23.82 -13.26 2.58
N ALA A 33 24.53 -14.38 2.47
CA ALA A 33 24.03 -15.71 2.06
C ALA A 33 22.85 -16.29 2.90
N ARG A 34 22.39 -15.60 3.94
CA ARG A 34 21.24 -15.89 4.81
C ARG A 34 19.94 -15.14 4.46
N ARG A 35 19.94 -14.18 3.53
CA ARG A 35 18.78 -13.30 3.21
C ARG A 35 18.51 -13.20 1.71
N THR A 36 18.30 -14.35 1.07
CA THR A 36 18.06 -14.47 -0.39
C THR A 36 16.60 -14.61 -0.77
N THR A 37 15.68 -14.23 0.11
CA THR A 37 14.24 -14.32 -0.16
C THR A 37 13.65 -12.94 -0.41
N SER A 38 13.21 -12.71 -1.63
CA SER A 38 12.43 -11.52 -1.99
C SER A 38 11.25 -11.35 -1.05
N ASP A 39 10.98 -10.11 -0.66
CA ASP A 39 9.79 -9.74 0.11
C ASP A 39 8.53 -9.67 -0.77
N THR A 40 8.61 -9.99 -2.08
CA THR A 40 7.46 -10.06 -3.00
C THR A 40 6.43 -11.10 -2.54
N LEU A 41 6.89 -12.25 -2.04
CA LEU A 41 5.99 -13.31 -1.56
C LEU A 41 5.20 -12.84 -0.30
N PRO A 42 5.85 -12.32 0.75
CA PRO A 42 5.14 -11.67 1.85
C PRO A 42 4.22 -10.51 1.41
N ALA A 43 4.64 -9.65 0.49
CA ALA A 43 3.79 -8.56 -0.02
C ALA A 43 2.53 -9.11 -0.72
N SER A 44 2.69 -10.17 -1.51
CA SER A 44 1.58 -10.86 -2.18
C SER A 44 0.64 -11.53 -1.18
N ALA A 45 1.17 -12.10 -0.10
CA ALA A 45 0.35 -12.70 0.96
C ALA A 45 -0.46 -11.64 1.72
N ILE A 46 0.12 -10.47 2.01
CA ILE A 46 -0.60 -9.33 2.58
C ILE A 46 -1.72 -8.90 1.62
N THR A 47 -1.40 -8.67 0.36
CA THR A 47 -2.38 -8.29 -0.67
C THR A 47 -3.52 -9.30 -0.80
N ALA A 48 -3.20 -10.60 -0.82
CA ALA A 48 -4.21 -11.65 -0.88
C ALA A 48 -5.17 -11.58 0.31
N GLU A 49 -4.65 -11.39 1.52
CA GLU A 49 -5.49 -11.26 2.70
C GLU A 49 -6.34 -9.97 2.70
N LEU A 50 -5.79 -8.86 2.19
CA LEU A 50 -6.54 -7.62 2.02
C LEU A 50 -7.69 -7.79 1.01
N SER A 51 -7.43 -8.43 -0.13
CA SER A 51 -8.45 -8.63 -1.18
C SER A 51 -9.63 -9.49 -0.73
N ARG A 52 -9.45 -10.32 0.30
CA ARG A 52 -10.54 -11.08 0.94
C ARG A 52 -11.44 -10.23 1.83
N ASN A 53 -10.96 -9.07 2.30
CA ASN A 53 -11.63 -8.21 3.27
C ASN A 53 -12.09 -6.86 2.67
N PHE A 54 -11.60 -6.49 1.50
CA PHE A 54 -11.87 -5.22 0.83
C PHE A 54 -12.06 -5.42 -0.69
N PRO A 55 -12.94 -4.65 -1.34
CA PRO A 55 -13.17 -4.74 -2.79
C PRO A 55 -12.02 -4.08 -3.57
N LEU A 56 -10.91 -4.80 -3.72
CA LEU A 56 -9.67 -4.31 -4.32
C LEU A 56 -9.44 -4.88 -5.72
N HIS A 57 -8.92 -4.06 -6.63
CA HIS A 57 -8.37 -4.53 -7.90
C HIS A 57 -6.90 -4.90 -7.72
N VAL A 58 -6.62 -6.20 -7.59
CA VAL A 58 -5.25 -6.68 -7.35
C VAL A 58 -4.47 -6.69 -8.67
N LEU A 59 -3.41 -5.89 -8.73
CA LEU A 59 -2.47 -5.88 -9.85
C LEU A 59 -1.45 -7.01 -9.71
N PRO A 60 -0.82 -7.45 -10.82
CA PRO A 60 0.25 -8.45 -10.78
C PRO A 60 1.40 -8.01 -9.85
N PRO A 61 1.98 -8.93 -9.06
CA PRO A 61 3.10 -8.61 -8.19
C PRO A 61 4.33 -8.21 -9.00
N LEU A 62 5.09 -7.24 -8.50
CA LEU A 62 6.34 -6.79 -9.10
C LEU A 62 7.52 -7.08 -8.16
N THR A 63 8.54 -7.74 -8.71
CA THR A 63 9.82 -7.94 -8.02
C THR A 63 10.87 -7.05 -8.67
N ILE A 64 11.53 -6.23 -7.85
CA ILE A 64 12.57 -5.32 -8.30
C ILE A 64 13.93 -5.85 -7.85
N LEU A 65 14.82 -6.05 -8.82
CA LEU A 65 16.17 -6.54 -8.55
C LEU A 65 17.06 -5.40 -8.03
N ASP A 66 17.36 -5.40 -6.72
CA ASP A 66 18.32 -4.53 -6.06
C ASP A 66 19.76 -4.95 -6.29
N SER A 67 20.48 -4.21 -7.12
CA SER A 67 21.90 -4.42 -7.34
C SER A 67 22.78 -3.84 -6.22
N GLY A 68 22.21 -3.35 -5.12
CA GLY A 68 22.95 -2.77 -3.99
C GLY A 68 23.44 -1.35 -4.22
N GLY A 69 22.80 -0.61 -5.15
CA GLY A 69 23.18 0.76 -5.53
C GLY A 69 21.99 1.70 -5.67
N PRO A 70 22.20 3.02 -5.81
CA PRO A 70 21.14 4.03 -5.81
C PRO A 70 20.17 3.98 -7.01
N ALA A 71 20.34 3.03 -7.94
CA ALA A 71 19.66 2.98 -9.23
C ALA A 71 18.15 2.68 -9.13
N ILE A 72 17.71 1.85 -8.18
CA ILE A 72 16.28 1.49 -8.03
C ILE A 72 15.46 2.57 -7.37
N SER A 73 16.08 3.30 -6.44
CA SER A 73 15.44 4.48 -5.86
C SER A 73 15.10 5.53 -6.93
N ARG A 74 15.76 5.50 -8.10
CA ARG A 74 15.48 6.40 -9.24
C ARG A 74 14.51 5.81 -10.28
N ALA A 75 14.52 4.51 -10.50
CA ALA A 75 13.65 3.87 -11.51
C ALA A 75 12.22 3.61 -11.00
N LEU A 76 12.06 3.35 -9.70
CA LEU A 76 10.77 3.06 -9.09
C LEU A 76 9.74 4.21 -9.21
N PRO A 77 10.10 5.50 -9.02
CA PRO A 77 9.20 6.61 -9.32
C PRO A 77 8.64 6.62 -10.74
N ALA A 78 9.49 6.39 -11.74
CA ALA A 78 9.07 6.38 -13.15
C ALA A 78 8.15 5.19 -13.47
N LEU A 79 8.49 4.01 -12.94
CA LEU A 79 7.67 2.81 -13.08
C LEU A 79 6.29 2.99 -12.45
N LEU A 80 6.23 3.52 -11.22
CA LEU A 80 4.97 3.79 -10.54
C LEU A 80 4.17 4.90 -11.24
N GLY A 81 4.83 5.93 -11.76
CA GLY A 81 4.21 6.97 -12.58
C GLY A 81 3.54 6.38 -13.82
N GLY A 82 4.24 5.51 -14.58
CA GLY A 82 3.66 4.84 -15.74
C GLY A 82 2.46 3.94 -15.39
N ILE A 83 2.49 3.29 -14.22
CA ILE A 83 1.34 2.52 -13.71
C ILE A 83 0.19 3.45 -13.38
N CYS A 84 0.42 4.55 -12.66
CA CYS A 84 -0.60 5.56 -12.36
C CYS A 84 -1.21 6.14 -13.64
N GLU A 85 -0.40 6.47 -14.64
CA GLU A 85 -0.86 6.96 -15.93
C GLU A 85 -1.69 5.91 -16.71
N SER A 86 -1.39 4.63 -16.52
CA SER A 86 -2.20 3.54 -17.08
C SER A 86 -3.52 3.38 -16.33
N LEU A 87 -3.49 3.54 -15.00
CA LEU A 87 -4.67 3.45 -14.15
C LEU A 87 -5.61 4.66 -14.30
N SER A 88 -5.10 5.87 -14.53
CA SER A 88 -5.92 7.07 -14.73
C SER A 88 -6.73 7.03 -16.04
N ARG A 89 -6.28 6.25 -17.02
CA ARG A 89 -7.04 5.92 -18.24
C ARG A 89 -8.09 4.84 -18.02
N SER A 90 -8.08 4.20 -16.85
CA SER A 90 -9.09 3.23 -16.40
C SER A 90 -9.96 3.84 -15.30
N ASP A 91 -11.01 3.15 -14.88
CA ASP A 91 -11.91 3.59 -13.81
C ASP A 91 -11.30 3.43 -12.39
N THR A 92 -9.97 3.59 -12.28
CA THR A 92 -9.19 3.38 -11.05
C THR A 92 -8.60 4.71 -10.58
N GLY A 93 -9.23 5.31 -9.58
CA GLY A 93 -8.80 6.62 -9.04
C GLY A 93 -7.78 6.55 -7.89
N ALA A 94 -7.38 5.35 -7.47
CA ALA A 94 -6.44 5.18 -6.36
C ALA A 94 -5.58 3.92 -6.48
N LEU A 95 -4.33 4.03 -6.03
CA LEU A 95 -3.35 2.96 -5.97
C LEU A 95 -2.79 2.83 -4.55
N VAL A 96 -2.85 1.63 -3.99
CA VAL A 96 -2.11 1.27 -2.76
C VAL A 96 -0.97 0.34 -3.12
N VAL A 97 0.26 0.80 -2.90
CA VAL A 97 1.46 -0.02 -3.01
C VAL A 97 1.61 -0.83 -1.73
N VAL A 98 1.71 -2.16 -1.86
CA VAL A 98 1.92 -3.09 -0.74
C VAL A 98 3.36 -3.59 -0.76
N SER A 99 4.15 -3.28 0.27
CA SER A 99 5.53 -3.75 0.40
C SER A 99 5.76 -4.43 1.75
N ALA A 100 6.54 -5.50 1.75
CA ALA A 100 6.85 -6.24 2.97
C ALA A 100 8.20 -5.86 3.62
N HIS A 101 8.94 -4.93 3.02
CA HIS A 101 10.12 -4.33 3.64
C HIS A 101 9.73 -3.27 4.66
N ARG A 102 10.37 -3.28 5.83
CA ARG A 102 10.11 -2.32 6.93
C ARG A 102 10.80 -0.97 6.70
N ASP A 103 11.69 -0.88 5.71
CA ASP A 103 12.64 0.19 5.51
C ASP A 103 12.33 0.78 4.14
N ARG A 104 11.87 2.03 4.11
CA ARG A 104 11.27 2.62 2.90
C ARG A 104 12.31 3.39 2.09
N HIS A 105 12.35 3.10 0.79
CA HIS A 105 12.80 4.03 -0.25
C HIS A 105 11.88 5.26 -0.29
N SER A 106 12.29 6.36 -0.93
CA SER A 106 11.60 7.66 -0.95
C SER A 106 10.29 7.68 -1.75
N PHE A 107 9.28 6.87 -1.36
CA PHE A 107 7.95 6.84 -2.00
C PHE A 107 7.14 8.14 -1.84
N ALA A 108 7.56 9.07 -0.98
CA ALA A 108 6.89 10.34 -0.79
C ALA A 108 6.87 11.18 -2.08
N ASP A 109 8.00 11.24 -2.80
CA ASP A 109 8.11 11.98 -4.05
C ASP A 109 7.22 11.37 -5.14
N VAL A 110 7.09 10.04 -5.14
CA VAL A 110 6.21 9.31 -6.06
C VAL A 110 4.74 9.57 -5.76
N ALA A 111 4.36 9.60 -4.48
CA ALA A 111 2.99 9.87 -4.08
C ALA A 111 2.55 11.27 -4.55
N ALA A 112 3.41 12.28 -4.37
CA ALA A 112 3.15 13.63 -4.85
C ALA A 112 3.03 13.70 -6.39
N ALA A 113 3.89 12.98 -7.12
CA ALA A 113 3.82 12.91 -8.58
C ALA A 113 2.56 12.20 -9.09
N ALA A 114 2.12 11.14 -8.43
CA ALA A 114 0.89 10.42 -8.76
C ALA A 114 -0.38 11.27 -8.52
N ASP A 115 -0.42 12.00 -7.41
CA ASP A 115 -1.53 12.92 -7.09
C ASP A 115 -1.68 13.98 -8.20
N ALA A 116 -0.57 14.51 -8.74
CA ALA A 116 -0.59 15.44 -9.88
C ALA A 116 -1.14 14.82 -11.18
N GLN A 117 -1.12 13.49 -11.32
CA GLN A 117 -1.70 12.74 -12.44
C GLN A 117 -3.15 12.28 -12.19
N GLY A 118 -3.75 12.68 -11.07
CA GLY A 118 -5.13 12.33 -10.71
C GLY A 118 -5.30 10.94 -10.10
N VAL A 119 -4.21 10.22 -9.81
CA VAL A 119 -4.25 8.93 -9.11
C VAL A 119 -3.72 9.10 -7.70
N ARG A 120 -4.60 8.86 -6.71
CA ARG A 120 -4.20 8.95 -5.31
C ARG A 120 -3.33 7.77 -4.93
N LEU A 121 -2.13 8.00 -4.39
CA LEU A 121 -1.19 6.93 -4.06
C LEU A 121 -0.95 6.80 -2.54
N ALA A 122 -1.08 5.59 -2.00
CA ALA A 122 -0.72 5.27 -0.62
C ALA A 122 0.26 4.10 -0.56
N LEU A 123 1.05 4.05 0.51
CA LEU A 123 1.98 2.96 0.78
C LEU A 123 1.57 2.24 2.05
N PHE A 124 1.44 0.93 1.95
CA PHE A 124 1.03 0.04 3.03
C PHE A 124 1.94 -1.20 3.08
N PRO A 125 2.18 -1.80 4.26
CA PRO A 125 2.04 -1.19 5.57
C PRO A 125 3.02 -0.03 5.78
N THR A 126 2.69 0.88 6.68
CA THR A 126 3.62 1.89 7.20
C THR A 126 4.53 1.32 8.29
N PRO A 127 5.65 1.98 8.63
CA PRO A 127 6.46 1.59 9.79
C PRO A 127 5.64 1.50 11.08
N GLU A 128 4.64 2.37 11.23
CA GLU A 128 3.71 2.34 12.35
C GLU A 128 2.80 1.10 12.31
N ASP A 129 2.27 0.74 11.14
CA ASP A 129 1.44 -0.45 10.97
C ASP A 129 2.22 -1.73 11.28
N TRP A 130 3.47 -1.81 10.82
CA TRP A 130 4.39 -2.90 11.16
C TRP A 130 4.64 -3.00 12.67
N THR A 131 4.85 -1.85 13.32
CA THR A 131 5.10 -1.81 14.76
C THR A 131 3.85 -2.21 15.54
N TRP A 132 2.68 -1.76 15.11
CA TRP A 132 1.40 -2.12 15.71
C TRP A 132 1.11 -3.61 15.55
N ALA A 133 1.22 -4.14 14.33
CA ALA A 133 0.97 -5.55 14.04
C ALA A 133 1.92 -6.47 14.81
N GLY A 134 3.19 -6.08 14.93
CA GLY A 134 4.17 -6.79 15.75
C GLY A 134 3.80 -6.82 17.24
N ARG A 135 3.33 -5.70 17.80
CA ARG A 135 2.86 -5.64 19.20
C ARG A 135 1.59 -6.45 19.41
N ALA A 136 0.60 -6.31 18.55
CA ALA A 136 -0.67 -7.05 18.63
C ALA A 136 -0.43 -8.57 18.54
N THR A 137 0.43 -8.99 17.62
CA THR A 137 0.80 -10.40 17.47
C THR A 137 1.52 -10.92 18.71
N ARG A 138 2.52 -10.19 19.23
CA ARG A 138 3.21 -10.57 20.47
C ARG A 138 2.24 -10.71 21.64
N TYR A 139 1.36 -9.73 21.81
CA TYR A 139 0.34 -9.75 22.87
C TYR A 139 -0.57 -10.98 22.75
N ALA A 140 -1.07 -11.26 21.55
CA ALA A 140 -1.91 -12.43 21.29
C ALA A 140 -1.15 -13.75 21.55
N THR A 141 0.12 -13.86 21.18
CA THR A 141 0.92 -15.07 21.44
C THR A 141 1.27 -15.30 22.91
N ILE A 142 1.44 -14.23 23.70
CA ILE A 142 1.78 -14.32 25.13
C ILE A 142 0.53 -14.61 25.97
N HIS A 143 -0.61 -13.98 25.65
CA HIS A 143 -1.82 -14.04 26.47
C HIS A 143 -2.85 -15.06 25.99
N HIS A 144 -2.78 -15.53 24.75
CA HIS A 144 -3.61 -16.64 24.28
C HIS A 144 -2.78 -17.91 24.10
N ARG A 145 -3.17 -18.97 24.81
CA ARG A 145 -2.74 -20.37 24.59
C ARG A 145 -3.36 -20.92 23.30
N ARG A 146 -3.26 -20.18 22.19
CA ARG A 146 -3.83 -20.55 20.88
C ARG A 146 -2.70 -20.82 19.90
N THR A 147 -2.80 -21.94 19.19
CA THR A 147 -1.96 -22.45 18.10
C THR A 147 -2.02 -21.61 16.81
N ALA A 148 -2.42 -20.34 16.87
CA ALA A 148 -2.42 -19.50 15.69
C ALA A 148 -0.97 -19.18 15.29
N ASP A 149 -0.59 -19.56 14.08
CA ASP A 149 0.73 -19.25 13.53
C ASP A 149 0.98 -17.74 13.56
N HIS A 150 2.20 -17.36 13.96
CA HIS A 150 2.66 -15.97 14.08
C HIS A 150 2.40 -15.19 12.79
N GLY A 151 2.62 -15.81 11.63
CA GLY A 151 2.34 -15.20 10.32
C GLY A 151 0.86 -14.86 10.12
N THR A 152 -0.04 -15.75 10.54
CA THR A 152 -1.50 -15.52 10.43
C THR A 152 -1.96 -14.37 11.32
N LEU A 153 -1.42 -14.27 12.53
CA LEU A 153 -1.73 -13.18 13.45
C LEU A 153 -1.21 -11.84 12.94
N LEU A 154 -0.02 -11.82 12.34
CA LEU A 154 0.53 -10.63 11.69
C LEU A 154 -0.35 -10.15 10.53
N LEU A 155 -0.73 -11.05 9.62
CA LEU A 155 -1.59 -10.71 8.48
C LEU A 155 -2.93 -10.14 8.93
N ARG A 156 -3.61 -10.79 9.88
CA ARG A 156 -4.85 -10.29 10.46
C ARG A 156 -4.70 -8.92 11.11
N SER A 157 -3.59 -8.71 11.82
CA SER A 157 -3.30 -7.42 12.45
C SER A 157 -3.11 -6.32 11.40
N LEU A 158 -2.48 -6.63 10.26
CA LEU A 158 -2.33 -5.69 9.14
C LEU A 158 -3.67 -5.37 8.48
N VAL A 159 -4.56 -6.35 8.29
CA VAL A 159 -5.92 -6.11 7.75
C VAL A 159 -6.66 -5.05 8.57
N LEU A 160 -6.56 -5.10 9.90
CA LEU A 160 -7.19 -4.11 10.79
C LEU A 160 -6.64 -2.69 10.60
N ARG A 161 -5.41 -2.55 10.13
CA ARG A 161 -4.73 -1.27 9.90
C ARG A 161 -4.93 -0.74 8.48
N PHE A 162 -5.35 -1.58 7.53
CA PHE A 162 -5.48 -1.18 6.13
C PHE A 162 -6.43 0.00 5.91
N ARG A 163 -7.46 0.14 6.76
CA ARG A 163 -8.38 1.27 6.68
C ARG A 163 -7.70 2.63 6.87
N ASN A 164 -6.55 2.68 7.55
CA ASN A 164 -5.75 3.90 7.63
C ASN A 164 -5.17 4.31 6.26
N ALA A 165 -4.73 3.33 5.46
CA ALA A 165 -4.27 3.60 4.10
C ALA A 165 -5.41 4.14 3.24
N LEU A 166 -6.61 3.56 3.35
CA LEU A 166 -7.81 4.04 2.65
C LEU A 166 -8.19 5.47 3.07
N ASN A 167 -8.19 5.76 4.36
CA ASN A 167 -8.46 7.11 4.87
C ASN A 167 -7.42 8.13 4.38
N SER A 168 -6.15 7.72 4.28
CA SER A 168 -5.09 8.58 3.74
C SER A 168 -5.27 8.91 2.26
N LEU A 169 -5.97 8.06 1.50
CA LEU A 169 -6.34 8.34 0.13
C LEU A 169 -7.47 9.38 0.11
N SER A 170 -8.53 9.20 0.91
CA SER A 170 -9.64 10.17 0.99
C SER A 170 -9.17 11.57 1.36
N ALA A 171 -8.24 11.69 2.32
CA ALA A 171 -7.74 12.98 2.79
C ALA A 171 -6.93 13.77 1.74
N ARG A 172 -6.45 13.12 0.68
CA ARG A 172 -5.68 13.76 -0.41
C ARG A 172 -6.54 14.18 -1.60
N GLY A 173 -7.83 13.84 -1.60
CA GLY A 173 -8.79 14.21 -2.64
C GLY A 173 -9.67 15.42 -2.32
N ALA A 174 -9.46 16.07 -1.16
CA ALA A 174 -10.20 17.25 -0.71
C ALA A 174 -9.33 18.51 -0.84
#